data_AF-A0A3M1D7P1-F1
#
_entry.id   AF-A0A3M1D7P1-F1
#
_cell.length_a   1.000
_cell.length_b   1.000
_cell.length_c   1.000
_cell.angle_alpha   90.00
_cell.angle_beta   90.00
_cell.angle_gamma   90.00
#
_symmetry.space_group_name_H-M   'P 1'
#
loop_
_entity.id
_entity.type
_entity.pdbx_description
1 polymer ?
#
loop_
_entity_poly.entity_id
_entity_poly.type
_entity_poly.pdbx_seq_one_letter_code
_entity_poly.pdbx_strand_id
1 'polypeptide(L)'
;MKTLFLVAYFGLLGFVAFYGIHLYWLIALYLKHSRPRPVPDGPLGRTEFPAVTVQLPIFNEQRVALRLIDAVRQFDWPRDKLQIQILDDSTDRTTQLIADYVARHRDSGPELVHLHREHRHG
;
A
#
# COMPACT_ATOMS: atom_id res chain seq x y z
N MET A 1 -5.32 -32.39 -39.02
CA MET A 1 -4.59 -31.14 -38.70
C MET A 1 -5.52 -29.95 -38.46
N LYS A 2 -6.41 -29.58 -39.39
CA LYS A 2 -7.34 -28.44 -39.23
C LYS A 2 -8.23 -28.51 -37.98
N THR A 3 -8.83 -29.67 -37.71
CA THR A 3 -9.69 -29.87 -36.52
C THR A 3 -8.92 -29.74 -35.21
N LEU A 4 -7.70 -30.29 -35.14
CA LEU A 4 -6.84 -30.17 -33.96
C LEU A 4 -6.47 -28.71 -33.69
N PHE A 5 -6.16 -27.95 -34.75
CA PHE A 5 -5.88 -26.53 -34.65
C PHE A 5 -7.10 -25.73 -34.14
N LEU A 6 -8.30 -26.03 -34.64
CA LEU A 6 -9.54 -25.38 -34.18
C LEU A 6 -9.81 -25.68 -32.69
N VAL A 7 -9.65 -26.92 -32.26
CA VAL A 7 -9.83 -27.32 -30.85
C VAL A 7 -8.84 -26.57 -29.96
N ALA A 8 -7.56 -26.50 -30.34
CA ALA A 8 -6.56 -25.75 -29.59
C ALA A 8 -6.86 -24.24 -29.53
N TYR A 9 -7.28 -23.66 -30.65
CA TYR A 9 -7.65 -22.25 -30.75
C TYR A 9 -8.83 -21.88 -29.84
N PHE A 10 -9.92 -22.64 -29.91
CA PHE A 10 -11.10 -22.41 -29.06
C PHE A 10 -10.81 -22.72 -27.58
N GLY A 11 -9.94 -23.69 -27.29
CA GLY A 11 -9.46 -23.95 -25.93
C GLY A 11 -8.71 -22.76 -25.34
N LEU A 12 -7.78 -22.16 -26.09
CA LEU A 12 -7.06 -20.96 -25.67
C LEU A 12 -8.00 -19.76 -25.48
N LEU A 13 -8.94 -19.57 -26.42
CA LEU A 13 -9.93 -18.49 -26.33
C LEU A 13 -10.84 -18.68 -25.10
N GLY A 14 -11.24 -19.91 -24.80
CA GLY A 14 -11.99 -20.25 -23.60
C GLY A 14 -11.20 -19.96 -22.31
N PHE A 15 -9.90 -20.26 -22.29
CA PHE A 15 -9.03 -19.95 -21.14
C PHE A 15 -8.92 -18.43 -20.90
N VAL A 16 -8.72 -17.65 -21.96
CA VAL A 16 -8.68 -16.17 -21.87
C VAL A 16 -10.03 -15.62 -21.41
N ALA A 17 -11.14 -16.15 -21.94
CA ALA A 17 -12.49 -15.76 -21.52
C ALA A 17 -12.73 -16.08 -20.04
N PHE A 18 -12.29 -17.25 -19.56
CA PHE A 18 -12.40 -17.64 -18.16
C PHE A 18 -11.62 -16.70 -17.24
N TYR A 19 -10.38 -16.31 -17.61
CA TYR A 19 -9.61 -15.32 -16.88
C TYR A 19 -10.32 -13.96 -16.83
N GLY A 20 -10.91 -13.53 -17.96
CA GLY A 20 -11.73 -12.32 -18.02
C GLY A 20 -12.93 -12.38 -17.08
N ILE A 21 -13.69 -13.48 -17.10
CA ILE A 21 -14.84 -13.70 -16.19
C ILE A 21 -14.39 -13.65 -14.73
N HIS A 22 -13.26 -14.25 -14.40
CA HIS A 22 -12.71 -14.19 -13.04
C HIS A 22 -12.39 -12.75 -12.61
N LEU A 23 -11.78 -11.96 -13.49
CA LEU A 23 -11.51 -10.54 -13.21
C LEU A 23 -12.80 -9.73 -13.02
N TYR A 24 -13.81 -9.95 -13.87
CA TYR A 24 -15.13 -9.32 -13.71
C TYR A 24 -15.80 -9.73 -12.39
N TRP A 25 -15.67 -10.99 -11.97
CA TRP A 25 -16.17 -11.47 -10.69
C TRP A 25 -15.50 -10.74 -9.52
N LEU A 26 -14.18 -10.56 -9.54
CA LEU A 26 -13.45 -9.81 -8.52
C LEU A 26 -13.89 -8.35 -8.45
N ILE A 27 -14.11 -7.70 -9.61
CA ILE A 27 -14.63 -6.33 -9.68
C ILE A 27 -16.05 -6.27 -9.11
N ALA A 28 -16.93 -7.20 -9.47
CA ALA A 28 -18.29 -7.26 -8.94
C ALA A 28 -18.30 -7.49 -7.43
N LEU A 29 -17.40 -8.35 -6.92
CA LEU A 29 -17.23 -8.60 -5.50
C LEU A 29 -16.72 -7.35 -4.76
N TYR A 30 -15.74 -6.66 -5.32
CA TYR A 30 -15.25 -5.39 -4.81
C TYR A 30 -16.39 -4.38 -4.74
N LEU A 31 -17.08 -4.10 -5.86
CA LEU A 31 -18.18 -3.13 -5.88
C LEU A 31 -19.31 -3.48 -4.91
N LYS A 32 -19.60 -4.77 -4.72
CA LYS A 32 -20.60 -5.25 -3.75
C LYS A 32 -20.18 -5.01 -2.29
N HIS A 33 -18.88 -5.11 -1.98
CA HIS A 33 -18.35 -5.05 -0.62
C HIS A 33 -17.56 -3.77 -0.28
N SER A 34 -17.39 -2.86 -1.24
CA SER A 34 -16.77 -1.53 -1.07
C SER A 34 -17.68 -0.55 -0.34
N ARG A 35 -18.45 -1.04 0.63
CA ARG A 35 -19.14 -0.19 1.59
C ARG A 35 -18.05 0.53 2.39
N PRO A 36 -18.01 1.87 2.42
CA PRO A 36 -17.17 2.56 3.38
C PRO A 36 -17.55 2.03 4.76
N ARG A 37 -16.57 1.47 5.49
CA ARG A 37 -16.80 1.13 6.89
C ARG A 37 -17.18 2.43 7.59
N PRO A 38 -18.23 2.44 8.42
CA PRO A 38 -18.52 3.61 9.24
C PRO A 38 -17.26 3.89 10.06
N VAL A 39 -16.61 5.01 9.76
CA VAL A 39 -15.59 5.57 10.64
C VAL A 39 -16.41 6.17 11.79
N PRO A 40 -16.13 5.81 13.05
CA PRO A 40 -16.82 6.44 14.18
C PRO A 40 -16.70 7.96 14.04
N ASP A 41 -17.84 8.66 14.08
CA ASP A 41 -17.85 10.12 14.07
C ASP A 41 -17.28 10.63 15.40
N GLY A 42 -16.07 11.20 15.34
CA GLY A 42 -15.45 11.92 16.44
C GLY A 42 -14.29 11.19 17.13
N PRO A 43 -13.57 11.90 18.03
CA PRO A 43 -12.61 11.27 18.92
C PRO A 43 -13.33 10.14 19.66
N LEU A 44 -12.65 9.02 19.91
CA LEU A 44 -13.16 7.75 20.48
C LEU A 44 -13.83 7.85 21.89
N GLY A 45 -14.55 8.93 22.22
CA GLY A 45 -14.90 9.33 23.58
C GLY A 45 -13.65 9.59 24.44
N ARG A 46 -12.47 9.71 23.82
CA ARG A 46 -11.19 9.86 24.53
C ARG A 46 -10.89 11.34 24.70
N THR A 47 -10.73 11.74 25.96
CA THR A 47 -10.25 13.06 26.37
C THR A 47 -8.83 13.33 25.89
N GLU A 48 -8.04 12.28 25.63
CA GLU A 48 -6.67 12.37 25.11
C GLU A 48 -6.37 11.28 24.08
N PHE A 49 -5.66 11.66 23.01
CA PHE A 49 -5.12 10.72 22.02
C PHE A 49 -3.84 10.03 22.57
N PRO A 50 -3.66 8.71 22.39
CA PRO A 50 -2.38 8.06 22.68
C PRO A 50 -1.31 8.40 21.65
N ALA A 51 -0.03 8.20 22.01
CA ALA A 51 1.05 8.17 21.03
C ALA A 51 0.90 6.91 20.15
N VAL A 52 0.98 7.08 18.83
CA VAL A 52 0.81 6.00 17.84
C VAL A 52 1.97 6.04 16.86
N THR A 53 2.55 4.87 16.59
CA THR A 53 3.50 4.66 15.50
C THR A 53 2.83 3.87 14.38
N VAL A 54 2.85 4.40 13.17
CA VAL A 54 2.46 3.68 11.95
C VAL A 54 3.70 3.13 11.29
N GLN A 55 3.78 1.80 11.16
CA GLN A 55 4.88 1.12 10.48
C GLN A 55 4.54 0.88 9.01
N LEU A 56 5.45 1.29 8.12
CA LEU A 56 5.35 1.14 6.68
C LEU A 56 6.44 0.19 6.18
N PRO A 57 6.18 -1.12 6.06
CA PRO A 57 7.10 -2.05 5.41
C PRO A 57 7.10 -1.82 3.88
N ILE A 58 8.26 -1.52 3.31
CA ILE A 58 8.44 -1.20 1.89
C ILE A 58 9.55 -2.05 1.28
N PHE A 59 9.29 -2.60 0.08
CA PHE A 59 10.26 -3.36 -0.71
C PHE A 59 10.08 -3.12 -2.21
N ASN A 60 11.02 -2.38 -2.84
CA ASN A 60 11.05 -2.10 -4.28
C ASN A 60 9.78 -1.43 -4.83
N GLU A 61 9.20 -0.49 -4.07
CA GLU A 61 7.93 0.18 -4.39
C GLU A 61 8.09 1.66 -4.81
N GLN A 62 9.15 1.98 -5.56
CA GLN A 62 9.52 3.36 -5.95
C GLN A 62 8.38 4.26 -6.49
N ARG A 63 7.34 3.69 -7.12
CA ARG A 63 6.22 4.44 -7.72
C ARG A 63 5.14 4.84 -6.72
N VAL A 64 5.09 4.18 -5.56
CA VAL A 64 4.01 4.35 -4.58
C VAL A 64 4.51 4.71 -3.20
N ALA A 65 5.78 4.42 -2.86
CA ALA A 65 6.36 4.66 -1.54
C ALA A 65 6.11 6.08 -1.02
N LEU A 66 6.39 7.11 -1.83
CA LEU A 66 6.20 8.51 -1.40
C LEU A 66 4.73 8.85 -1.21
N ARG A 67 3.85 8.40 -2.12
CA ARG A 67 2.39 8.61 -2.01
C ARG A 67 1.80 7.92 -0.78
N LEU A 68 2.33 6.74 -0.43
CA LEU A 68 1.97 6.02 0.78
C LEU A 68 2.36 6.83 2.02
N ILE A 69 3.60 7.31 2.08
CA ILE A 69 4.09 8.14 3.20
C ILE A 69 3.24 9.42 3.31
N ASP A 70 2.97 10.11 2.20
CA ASP A 70 2.12 11.30 2.16
C ASP A 70 0.69 11.03 2.67
N ALA A 71 0.10 9.89 2.29
CA ALA A 71 -1.24 9.51 2.73
C ALA A 71 -1.29 9.27 4.25
N VAL A 72 -0.27 8.62 4.82
CA VAL A 72 -0.19 8.40 6.27
C VAL A 72 0.06 9.70 7.03
N ARG A 73 0.87 10.61 6.49
CA ARG A 73 1.04 11.96 7.05
C ARG A 73 -0.26 12.76 7.09
N GLN A 74 -1.24 12.43 6.26
CA GLN A 74 -2.55 13.08 6.24
C GLN A 74 -3.56 12.47 7.22
N PHE A 75 -3.19 11.45 7.99
CA PHE A 75 -4.07 10.91 9.02
C PHE A 75 -4.51 11.99 10.00
N ASP A 76 -5.79 11.95 10.37
CA ASP A 76 -6.39 12.84 11.35
C ASP A 76 -5.96 12.40 12.76
N TRP A 77 -4.74 12.78 13.12
CA TRP A 77 -4.13 12.51 14.42
C TRP A 77 -3.23 13.68 14.83
N PRO A 78 -3.13 14.01 16.13
CA PRO A 78 -2.20 15.04 16.61
C PRO A 78 -0.77 14.75 16.14
N ARG A 79 -0.11 15.76 15.57
CA ARG A 79 1.19 15.60 14.89
C ARG A 79 2.31 15.20 15.84
N ASP A 80 2.25 15.67 17.07
CA ASP A 80 3.15 15.35 18.18
C ASP A 80 2.95 13.93 18.74
N LYS A 81 1.83 13.28 18.40
CA LYS A 81 1.47 11.93 18.85
C LYS A 81 1.45 10.89 17.72
N LEU A 82 1.86 11.27 16.52
CA LEU A 82 1.97 10.38 15.37
C LEU A 82 3.44 10.28 14.96
N GLN A 83 3.94 9.05 14.96
CA GLN A 83 5.23 8.69 14.37
C GLN A 83 4.98 7.80 13.15
N ILE A 84 5.76 7.99 12.09
CA ILE A 84 5.73 7.16 10.90
C ILE A 84 7.11 6.50 10.76
N GLN A 85 7.14 5.18 10.88
CA GLN A 85 8.36 4.40 10.79
C GLN A 85 8.37 3.62 9.48
N ILE A 86 9.29 3.95 8.59
CA ILE A 86 9.45 3.30 7.29
C ILE A 86 10.48 2.19 7.44
N LEU A 87 10.04 0.95 7.29
CA LEU A 87 10.87 -0.25 7.31
C LEU A 87 11.20 -0.61 5.87
N ASP A 88 12.38 -0.20 5.42
CA ASP A 88 12.78 -0.30 4.02
C ASP A 88 13.79 -1.43 3.80
N ASP A 89 13.33 -2.49 3.15
CA ASP A 89 14.18 -3.63 2.74
C ASP A 89 14.58 -3.54 1.26
N SER A 90 14.31 -2.41 0.59
CA SER A 90 14.46 -2.29 -0.87
C SER A 90 15.92 -2.38 -1.33
N THR A 91 16.13 -2.91 -2.53
CA THR A 91 17.44 -2.98 -3.18
C THR A 91 17.53 -2.12 -4.44
N ASP A 92 16.47 -1.37 -4.74
CA ASP A 92 16.38 -0.46 -5.87
C ASP A 92 16.43 1.02 -5.43
N ARG A 93 16.03 1.92 -6.31
CA ARG A 93 16.03 3.38 -6.05
C ARG A 93 15.07 3.80 -4.93
N THR A 94 14.18 2.92 -4.46
CA THR A 94 13.19 3.25 -3.40
C THR A 94 13.88 3.80 -2.15
N THR A 95 15.00 3.20 -1.73
CA THR A 95 15.73 3.62 -0.51
C THR A 95 16.20 5.06 -0.59
N GLN A 96 16.80 5.46 -1.71
CA GLN A 96 17.25 6.84 -1.92
C GLN A 96 16.07 7.82 -1.95
N LEU A 97 14.97 7.45 -2.63
CA LEU A 97 13.77 8.29 -2.68
C LEU A 97 13.17 8.54 -1.31
N ILE A 98 13.12 7.50 -0.46
CA ILE A 98 12.62 7.60 0.91
C ILE A 98 13.56 8.46 1.76
N ALA A 99 14.87 8.21 1.71
CA ALA A 99 15.86 8.98 2.47
C ALA A 99 15.79 10.48 2.15
N ASP A 100 15.75 10.82 0.86
CA ASP A 100 15.61 12.21 0.39
C ASP A 100 14.29 12.83 0.87
N TYR A 101 13.20 12.07 0.82
CA TYR A 101 11.90 12.54 1.26
C TYR A 101 11.88 12.82 2.76
N VAL A 102 12.44 11.92 3.58
CA VAL A 102 12.52 12.08 5.04
C VAL A 102 13.40 13.28 5.40
N ALA A 103 14.55 13.45 4.73
CA ALA A 103 15.42 14.61 4.94
C ALA A 103 14.71 15.94 4.64
N ARG A 104 13.96 16.01 3.53
CA ARG A 104 13.20 17.22 3.15
C ARG A 104 12.07 17.59 4.12
N HIS A 105 11.53 16.61 4.84
CA HIS A 105 10.32 16.80 5.66
C HIS A 105 10.56 16.68 7.16
N ARG A 106 11.83 16.62 7.60
CA ARG A 106 12.22 16.41 9.00
C ARG A 106 11.56 17.37 9.98
N ASP A 107 11.37 18.62 9.59
CA ASP A 107 10.83 19.69 10.45
C ASP A 107 9.34 19.96 10.20
N SER A 108 8.66 19.09 9.46
CA SER A 108 7.27 19.30 9.04
C SER A 108 6.38 18.09 9.35
N GLY A 109 5.31 18.32 10.10
CA GLY A 109 4.30 17.29 10.35
C GLY A 109 4.77 16.20 11.34
N PRO A 110 4.23 14.97 11.21
CA PRO A 110 4.57 13.85 12.09
C PRO A 110 6.04 13.44 11.99
N GLU A 111 6.60 12.87 13.07
CA GLU A 111 7.97 12.35 13.08
C GLU A 111 8.14 11.25 12.01
N LEU A 112 9.17 11.36 11.18
CA LEU A 112 9.51 10.37 10.15
C LEU A 112 10.81 9.65 10.52
N VAL A 113 10.75 8.34 10.63
CA VAL A 113 11.92 7.48 10.91
C VAL A 113 12.11 6.51 9.76
N HIS A 114 13.24 6.59 9.05
CA HIS A 114 13.61 5.64 8.00
C HIS A 114 14.59 4.61 8.55
N LEU A 115 14.20 3.34 8.54
CA LEU A 115 15.01 2.20 8.94
C LEU A 115 15.26 1.33 7.72
N HIS A 116 16.46 1.43 7.17
CA HIS A 116 16.88 0.60 6.04
C HIS A 116 17.60 -0.66 6.53
N ARG A 117 17.29 -1.81 5.93
CA ARG A 117 17.99 -3.08 6.16
C ARG A 117 18.41 -3.69 4.83
N GLU A 118 19.72 -3.89 4.65
CA GLU A 118 20.25 -4.57 3.46
C GLU A 118 20.14 -6.11 3.58
N HIS A 119 20.12 -6.65 4.80
CA HIS A 119 20.15 -8.10 5.03
C HIS A 119 19.10 -8.57 6.04
N ARG A 120 18.30 -9.57 5.65
CA ARG A 120 17.34 -10.27 6.50
C ARG A 120 18.04 -11.41 7.26
N HIS A 121 18.94 -11.06 8.17
CA HIS A 121 19.40 -12.02 9.17
C HIS A 121 18.46 -11.94 10.36
N GLY A 122 17.58 -12.94 10.46
CA GLY A 122 16.86 -13.27 11.68
C GLY A 122 17.70 -14.18 12.56
#